data_AF-N6VZW6-F1
#
_entry.id   AF-N6VZW6-F1
#
_cell.length_a   1.000
_cell.length_b   1.000
_cell.length_c   1.000
_cell.angle_alpha   90.00
_cell.angle_beta   90.00
_cell.angle_gamma   90.00
#
_symmetry.space_group_name_H-M   'P 1'
#
loop_
_entity.id
_entity.type
_entity.pdbx_description
1 polymer ?
#
loop_
_entity_poly.entity_id
_entity_poly.type
_entity_poly.pdbx_seq_one_letter_code
_entity_poly.pdbx_strand_id
1 'polypeptide(L)'
;MTAETLANDNQLNPKGEGNQSLQAPGQNGSTVTLRDSVEVALKNYFEQLDGAPVTDVYQLVLSEVEAPLLEQVMRYTRNNQTKASTMLGLNRGTLRKKLKQYGLL
;
A
#
# COMPACT_ATOMS: atom_id res chain seq x y z
N MET A 1 -5.82 62.96 -0.86
CA MET A 1 -5.52 61.68 -1.53
C MET A 1 -5.29 60.66 -0.42
N THR A 2 -6.38 60.28 0.26
CA THR A 2 -7.14 59.02 0.12
C THR A 2 -6.41 57.82 0.70
N ALA A 3 -7.13 57.15 1.59
CA ALA A 3 -6.68 56.19 2.58
C ALA A 3 -6.45 54.78 2.02
N GLU A 4 -5.87 53.96 2.90
CA GLU A 4 -5.97 52.50 2.95
C GLU A 4 -5.27 51.70 1.85
N THR A 5 -4.31 50.85 2.24
CA THR A 5 -4.32 49.42 1.92
C THR A 5 -3.36 48.66 2.85
N LEU A 6 -3.94 48.07 3.90
CA LEU A 6 -3.73 46.71 4.43
C LEU A 6 -2.32 46.25 4.84
N ALA A 7 -2.13 46.14 6.16
CA ALA A 7 -1.42 45.00 6.74
C ALA A 7 -2.33 43.76 6.68
N ASN A 8 -1.81 42.60 6.26
CA ASN A 8 -2.10 41.35 6.94
C ASN A 8 -1.10 40.25 6.57
N ASP A 9 -0.42 39.74 7.59
CA ASP A 9 0.29 38.47 7.61
C ASP A 9 -0.60 37.34 7.11
N ASN A 10 -0.09 36.50 6.20
CA ASN A 10 -0.34 35.07 6.31
C ASN A 10 0.79 34.24 5.70
N GLN A 11 1.66 33.81 6.60
CA GLN A 11 2.37 32.53 6.63
C GLN A 11 2.31 31.70 5.35
N LEU A 12 3.49 31.52 4.75
CA LEU A 12 3.82 30.36 3.93
C LEU A 12 3.64 29.10 4.80
N ASN A 13 2.45 28.51 4.76
CA ASN A 13 2.21 27.21 5.35
C ASN A 13 3.03 26.16 4.57
N PRO A 14 3.89 25.36 5.22
CA PRO A 14 4.60 24.28 4.54
C PRO A 14 3.53 23.32 4.00
N LYS A 15 3.66 22.91 2.73
CA LYS A 15 2.80 21.87 2.18
C LYS A 15 2.92 20.64 3.07
N GLY A 16 1.88 20.43 3.87
CA GLY A 16 1.75 19.31 4.80
C GLY A 16 1.95 18.00 4.06
N GLU A 17 2.65 17.12 4.75
CA GLU A 17 2.91 15.74 4.38
C GLU A 17 1.61 15.05 3.98
N GLY A 18 1.44 14.85 2.67
CA GLY A 18 0.30 14.14 2.13
C GLY A 18 0.42 12.67 2.47
N ASN A 19 -0.24 12.25 3.54
CA ASN A 19 -0.50 10.85 3.83
C ASN A 19 -1.48 10.35 2.75
N GLN A 20 -0.95 9.98 1.58
CA GLN A 20 -1.73 9.49 0.44
C GLN A 20 -2.29 8.11 0.78
N SER A 21 -3.42 8.10 1.48
CA SER A 21 -4.15 6.88 1.77
C SER A 21 -4.54 6.20 0.46
N LEU A 22 -4.14 4.93 0.30
CA LEU A 22 -4.45 4.10 -0.86
C LEU A 22 -5.95 3.78 -0.85
N GLN A 23 -6.76 4.64 -1.45
CA GLN A 23 -8.22 4.53 -1.49
C GLN A 23 -8.67 3.74 -2.72
N ALA A 24 -9.43 2.67 -2.50
CA ALA A 24 -10.19 1.96 -3.51
C ALA A 24 -11.66 2.41 -3.48
N PRO A 25 -12.35 2.47 -4.63
CA PRO A 25 -13.78 2.73 -4.66
C PRO A 25 -14.54 1.57 -4.00
N GLY A 26 -15.20 1.83 -2.88
CA GLY A 26 -16.10 0.88 -2.21
C GLY A 26 -17.46 0.82 -2.89
N GLN A 27 -18.17 -0.29 -2.69
CA GLN A 27 -19.44 -0.61 -3.38
C GLN A 27 -20.59 0.39 -3.13
N ASN A 28 -20.45 1.31 -2.16
CA ASN A 28 -21.47 2.30 -1.79
C ASN A 28 -20.98 3.76 -1.85
N GLY A 29 -19.91 4.06 -2.61
CA GLY A 29 -19.34 5.42 -2.69
C GLY A 29 -18.48 5.83 -1.49
N SER A 30 -18.31 4.94 -0.51
CA SER A 30 -17.27 5.06 0.52
C SER A 30 -15.91 4.64 -0.05
N THR A 31 -14.87 5.42 0.23
CA THR A 31 -13.49 5.02 -0.10
C THR A 31 -12.99 4.05 0.96
N VAL A 32 -12.51 2.88 0.54
CA VAL A 32 -11.97 1.87 1.45
C VAL A 32 -10.46 1.83 1.26
N THR A 33 -9.71 1.88 2.35
CA THR A 33 -8.26 1.82 2.27
C THR A 33 -7.76 0.38 2.26
N LEU A 34 -6.53 0.17 1.78
CA LEU A 34 -5.88 -1.14 1.93
C LEU A 34 -5.79 -1.56 3.41
N ARG A 35 -5.56 -0.60 4.31
CA ARG A 35 -5.52 -0.85 5.75
C ARG A 35 -6.84 -1.40 6.25
N ASP A 36 -7.95 -0.75 5.90
CA ASP A 36 -9.30 -1.18 6.32
C ASP A 36 -9.62 -2.58 5.77
N SER A 37 -9.20 -2.85 4.53
CA SER A 37 -9.42 -4.14 3.88
C SER A 37 -8.69 -5.28 4.60
N VAL A 38 -7.44 -5.04 5.03
CA VAL A 38 -6.66 -6.02 5.80
C VAL A 38 -7.26 -6.23 7.19
N GLU A 39 -7.73 -5.18 7.86
CA GLU A 39 -8.38 -5.27 9.17
C GLU A 39 -9.66 -6.13 9.10
N VAL A 40 -10.52 -5.88 8.12
CA VAL A 40 -11.74 -6.67 7.91
C VAL A 40 -11.40 -8.14 7.60
N ALA A 41 -10.42 -8.39 6.73
CA ALA A 41 -10.02 -9.76 6.38
C ALA A 41 -9.51 -10.54 7.58
N LEU A 42 -8.65 -9.93 8.41
CA LEU A 42 -8.10 -10.57 9.61
C LEU A 42 -9.16 -10.80 10.68
N LYS A 43 -10.07 -9.82 10.89
CA LYS A 43 -11.19 -10.00 11.81
C LYS A 43 -12.04 -11.22 11.44
N ASN A 44 -12.43 -11.31 10.16
CA ASN A 44 -13.20 -12.44 9.65
C ASN A 44 -12.44 -13.77 9.81
N TYR A 45 -11.13 -13.77 9.55
CA TYR A 45 -10.28 -14.95 9.72
C TYR A 45 -10.28 -15.47 11.17
N PHE A 46 -10.10 -14.58 12.15
CA PHE A 46 -10.08 -14.97 13.56
C PHE A 46 -11.45 -15.37 14.10
N GLU A 47 -12.53 -14.77 13.60
CA GLU A 47 -13.91 -15.19 13.93
C GLU A 47 -14.22 -16.60 13.42
N GLN A 48 -13.66 -16.99 12.26
CA GLN A 48 -13.83 -18.33 11.68
C GLN A 48 -12.95 -19.40 12.34
N LEU A 49 -11.93 -18.99 13.09
CA LEU A 49 -10.97 -19.90 13.70
C LEU A 49 -11.59 -20.72 14.85
N ASP A 50 -12.72 -20.27 15.41
CA ASP A 50 -13.48 -20.93 16.49
C ASP A 50 -12.59 -21.45 17.65
N GLY A 51 -11.59 -20.65 18.03
CA GLY A 51 -10.66 -20.98 19.12
C GLY A 51 -9.54 -21.98 18.76
N ALA A 52 -9.43 -22.41 17.51
CA ALA A 52 -8.33 -23.26 17.08
C ALA A 52 -6.98 -22.51 17.18
N PRO A 53 -5.89 -23.17 17.61
CA PRO A 53 -4.57 -22.54 17.63
C PRO A 53 -4.08 -22.30 16.19
N VAL A 54 -3.65 -21.08 15.90
CA VAL A 54 -3.00 -20.70 14.64
C VAL A 54 -1.56 -20.28 14.87
N THR A 55 -0.69 -20.64 13.92
CA THR A 55 0.70 -20.20 13.85
C THR A 55 0.97 -19.57 12.47
N ASP A 56 2.06 -18.83 12.36
CA ASP A 56 2.55 -18.27 11.08
C ASP A 56 1.61 -17.30 10.34
N VAL A 57 0.67 -16.65 11.05
CA VAL A 57 -0.24 -15.64 10.47
C VAL A 57 0.52 -14.50 9.80
N TYR A 58 1.67 -14.11 10.34
CA TYR A 58 2.52 -13.10 9.69
C TYR A 58 2.94 -13.53 8.28
N GLN A 59 3.40 -14.78 8.12
CA GLN A 59 3.82 -15.30 6.83
C GLN A 59 2.63 -15.50 5.88
N LEU A 60 1.48 -15.95 6.41
CA LEU A 60 0.21 -16.04 5.69
C LEU A 60 -0.15 -14.69 5.06
N VAL A 61 -0.27 -13.65 5.88
CA VAL A 61 -0.64 -12.30 5.42
C VAL A 61 0.41 -11.75 4.46
N LEU A 62 1.69 -11.91 4.78
CA LEU A 62 2.76 -11.41 3.92
C LEU A 62 2.71 -12.08 2.54
N SER A 63 2.42 -13.38 2.47
CA SER A 63 2.30 -14.09 1.20
C SER A 63 1.11 -13.62 0.35
N GLU A 64 -0.02 -13.31 1.00
CA GLU A 64 -1.23 -12.83 0.33
C GLU A 64 -1.07 -11.40 -0.20
N VAL A 65 -0.24 -10.58 0.45
CA VAL A 65 0.02 -9.18 0.06
C VAL A 65 1.16 -9.08 -0.95
N GLU A 66 2.25 -9.82 -0.76
CA GLU A 66 3.44 -9.69 -1.61
C GLU A 66 3.22 -10.23 -3.03
N ALA A 67 2.50 -11.35 -3.19
CA ALA A 67 2.25 -11.93 -4.51
C ALA A 67 1.56 -10.94 -5.47
N PRO A 68 0.38 -10.35 -5.14
CA PRO A 68 -0.28 -9.39 -6.02
C PRO A 68 0.52 -8.10 -6.19
N LEU A 69 1.24 -7.64 -5.15
CA LEU A 69 2.12 -6.48 -5.25
C LEU A 69 3.20 -6.69 -6.33
N LEU A 70 3.90 -7.82 -6.27
CA LEU A 70 4.95 -8.16 -7.22
C LEU A 70 4.40 -8.34 -8.63
N GLU A 71 3.27 -9.03 -8.78
CA GLU A 71 2.63 -9.22 -10.07
C GLU A 71 2.24 -7.88 -10.72
N GLN A 72 1.56 -7.00 -9.98
CA GLN A 72 1.12 -5.71 -10.53
C GLN A 72 2.30 -4.82 -10.91
N VAL A 73 3.36 -4.79 -10.10
CA VAL A 73 4.56 -4.02 -10.45
C VAL A 73 5.29 -4.61 -11.65
N MET A 74 5.39 -5.94 -11.74
CA MET A 74 6.00 -6.59 -12.91
C MET A 74 5.21 -6.30 -14.18
N ARG A 75 3.87 -6.38 -14.13
CA ARG A 75 3.00 -5.98 -15.24
C ARG A 75 3.18 -4.52 -15.62
N TYR A 76 3.15 -3.61 -14.64
CA TYR A 76 3.31 -2.17 -14.85
C TYR A 76 4.67 -1.82 -15.47
N THR A 77 5.71 -2.54 -15.08
CA THR A 77 7.07 -2.37 -15.61
C THR A 77 7.35 -3.20 -16.86
N ARG A 78 6.34 -3.87 -17.43
CA ARG A 78 6.46 -4.74 -18.61
C ARG A 78 7.56 -5.79 -18.44
N ASN A 79 7.59 -6.43 -17.28
CA ASN A 79 8.58 -7.42 -16.86
C ASN A 79 10.03 -6.91 -16.74
N ASN A 80 10.25 -5.59 -16.72
CA ASN A 80 11.58 -5.02 -16.48
C ASN A 80 11.93 -5.08 -14.98
N GLN A 81 12.64 -6.15 -14.60
CA GLN A 81 13.03 -6.39 -13.20
C GLN A 81 13.89 -5.27 -12.59
N THR A 82 14.74 -4.60 -13.37
CA THR A 82 15.55 -3.48 -12.85
C THR A 82 14.63 -2.33 -12.45
N LYS A 83 13.71 -1.93 -13.34
CA LYS A 83 12.73 -0.87 -13.05
C LYS A 83 11.80 -1.26 -11.90
N ALA A 84 11.33 -2.50 -11.86
CA ALA A 84 10.51 -3.02 -10.77
C ALA A 84 11.24 -2.96 -9.43
N SER A 85 12.52 -3.35 -9.39
CA SER A 85 13.30 -3.33 -8.14
C SER A 85 13.50 -1.91 -7.62
N THR A 86 13.75 -0.94 -8.51
CA THR A 86 13.83 0.48 -8.14
C THR A 86 12.47 1.00 -7.63
N MET A 87 11.37 0.64 -8.29
CA MET A 87 10.02 1.07 -7.89
C MET A 87 9.60 0.50 -6.53
N LEU A 88 9.93 -0.76 -6.26
CA LEU A 88 9.64 -1.43 -5.00
C LEU A 88 10.63 -1.04 -3.88
N GLY A 89 11.72 -0.33 -4.20
CA GLY A 89 12.78 -0.01 -3.24
C GLY A 89 13.57 -1.25 -2.78
N LEU A 90 13.64 -2.30 -3.62
CA LEU A 90 14.32 -3.55 -3.30
C LEU A 90 15.62 -3.69 -4.08
N ASN A 91 16.60 -4.38 -3.49
CA ASN A 91 17.72 -4.89 -4.28
C ASN A 91 17.19 -5.89 -5.34
N ARG A 92 17.74 -5.84 -6.57
CA ARG A 92 17.36 -6.73 -7.68
C ARG A 92 17.47 -8.22 -7.32
N GLY A 93 18.48 -8.61 -6.54
CA GLY A 93 18.63 -9.98 -6.05
C GLY A 93 17.47 -10.41 -5.14
N THR A 94 17.02 -9.51 -4.26
CA THR A 94 15.85 -9.73 -3.40
C THR A 94 14.57 -9.86 -4.22
N LEU A 95 14.35 -8.95 -5.18
CA LEU A 95 13.20 -9.03 -6.08
C LEU A 95 13.17 -10.39 -6.80
N ARG A 96 14.30 -10.80 -7.39
CA ARG A 96 14.39 -12.09 -8.10
C ARG A 96 14.06 -13.28 -7.20
N LYS A 97 14.57 -13.30 -5.96
CA LYS A 97 14.25 -14.36 -4.98
C LYS A 97 12.75 -14.41 -4.69
N LYS A 98 12.12 -13.26 -4.45
CA LYS A 98 10.69 -13.16 -4.21
C LYS A 98 9.86 -13.59 -5.42
N LEU A 99 10.21 -13.15 -6.64
CA LEU A 99 9.53 -13.60 -7.87
C LEU A 99 9.58 -15.12 -8.02
N LYS A 100 10.73 -15.75 -7.72
CA LYS A 100 10.84 -17.22 -7.73
C LYS A 100 9.97 -17.88 -6.66
N GLN A 101 9.93 -17.31 -5.44
CA GLN A 101 9.11 -17.82 -4.34
C GLN A 101 7.61 -17.87 -4.70
N TYR A 102 7.12 -16.87 -5.44
CA TYR A 102 5.72 -16.78 -5.86
C TYR A 102 5.43 -17.32 -7.27
N GLY A 103 6.39 -17.99 -7.93
CA GLY A 103 6.18 -18.61 -9.24
C GLY A 103 6.01 -17.63 -10.40
N LEU A 104 6.59 -16.42 -10.30
CA LEU A 104 6.49 -15.34 -11.29
C LEU A 104 7.73 -15.22 -12.20
N LEU A 105 8.57 -16.26 -12.28
CA LEU A 105 9.86 -16.22 -12.98
C LEU A 105 10.12 -17.47 -13.83
#